data_AF-A0A2Z2MC71-F1
#
_entry.id   AF-A0A2Z2MC71-F1
#
_cell.length_a   1.000
_cell.length_b   1.000
_cell.length_c   1.000
_cell.angle_alpha   90.00
_cell.angle_beta   90.00
_cell.angle_gamma   90.00
#
_symmetry.space_group_name_H-M   'P 1'
#
loop_
_entity.id
_entity.type
_entity.pdbx_description
1 polymer ?
#
loop_
_entity_poly.entity_id
_entity_poly.type
_entity_poly.pdbx_seq_one_letter_code
_entity_poly.pdbx_strand_id
1 'polypeptide(L)'
;MDVKNPVESAKRLIQRGMLDDAYEFFKILPEDLLNGELEPYVVETAEHFAKTGDIGKALNVAYLLDGEHFEWAVYRAFSAYLWEGKSTERARRALELHYIIPDPEDKVGILRRIAGILGKEEPELARMSLRLGIGWARRINKRADRYDAFEGLYWRAEELEDWESVRRICKLLDDRGRRELVMDVLDLDEGDPVPDCEEFIEIRRNRSEDEDALGILIRVYKEHERELLRSRGVNPYLYKLKARKTEDGVQFYAVRRPITVAVLLYLLDKGRKILTRGSS
;
A
#
# COMPACT_ATOMS: atom_id res chain seq x y z
N MET A 1 -18.03 21.12 -29.14
CA MET A 1 -18.76 20.16 -28.29
C MET A 1 -19.81 20.92 -27.50
N ASP A 2 -21.04 20.41 -27.41
CA ASP A 2 -22.10 21.05 -26.62
C ASP A 2 -21.79 20.78 -25.13
N VAL A 3 -21.21 21.77 -24.43
CA VAL A 3 -20.71 21.66 -23.04
C VAL A 3 -21.86 21.62 -22.01
N LYS A 4 -23.11 21.46 -22.45
CA LYS A 4 -24.31 21.54 -21.59
C LYS A 4 -24.34 20.51 -20.47
N ASN A 5 -23.60 19.40 -20.59
CA ASN A 5 -23.37 18.46 -19.50
C ASN A 5 -21.94 17.87 -19.60
N PRO A 6 -20.97 18.39 -18.83
CA PRO A 6 -19.59 17.94 -18.88
C PRO A 6 -19.40 16.48 -18.46
N VAL A 7 -20.14 16.02 -17.45
CA VAL A 7 -20.09 14.63 -16.96
C VAL A 7 -20.51 13.64 -18.04
N GLU A 8 -21.65 13.89 -18.69
CA GLU A 8 -22.15 13.02 -19.76
C GLU A 8 -21.25 13.06 -21.01
N SER A 9 -20.51 14.16 -21.19
CA SER A 9 -19.52 14.27 -22.28
C SER A 9 -18.27 13.44 -21.97
N ALA A 10 -17.71 13.57 -20.76
CA ALA A 10 -16.57 12.79 -20.30
C ALA A 10 -16.85 11.29 -20.37
N LYS A 11 -17.98 10.85 -19.82
CA LYS A 11 -18.43 9.46 -19.84
C LYS A 11 -18.52 8.91 -21.27
N ARG A 12 -19.13 9.67 -22.20
CA ARG A 12 -19.26 9.24 -23.60
C ARG A 12 -17.91 9.11 -24.31
N LEU A 13 -16.95 9.98 -24.02
CA LEU A 13 -15.61 9.90 -24.61
C LEU A 13 -14.87 8.65 -24.10
N ILE A 14 -14.87 8.43 -22.79
CA ILE A 14 -14.20 7.28 -22.16
C ILE A 14 -14.83 5.96 -22.62
N GLN A 15 -16.16 5.85 -22.62
CA GLN A 15 -16.86 4.64 -23.08
C GLN A 15 -16.60 4.29 -24.55
N ARG A 16 -16.27 5.29 -25.38
CA ARG A 16 -15.90 5.09 -26.79
C ARG A 16 -14.40 4.83 -26.99
N GLY A 17 -13.61 4.80 -25.92
CA GLY A 17 -12.16 4.67 -25.98
C GLY A 17 -11.44 5.93 -26.51
N MET A 18 -12.14 7.07 -26.59
CA MET A 18 -11.61 8.34 -27.07
C MET A 18 -10.88 9.07 -25.94
N LEU A 19 -9.84 8.43 -25.37
CA LEU A 19 -9.15 8.90 -24.17
C LEU A 19 -8.33 10.18 -24.42
N ASP A 20 -7.78 10.34 -25.62
CA ASP A 20 -7.06 11.55 -26.01
C ASP A 20 -8.01 12.74 -26.09
N ASP A 21 -9.19 12.54 -26.68
CA ASP A 21 -10.24 13.56 -26.73
C ASP A 21 -10.81 13.85 -25.35
N ALA A 22 -10.91 12.84 -24.47
CA ALA A 22 -11.29 13.04 -23.06
C ALA A 22 -10.26 13.93 -22.36
N TYR A 23 -8.96 13.69 -22.57
CA TYR A 23 -7.91 14.52 -21.99
C TYR A 23 -7.95 15.96 -22.52
N GLU A 24 -8.06 16.18 -23.83
CA GLU A 24 -8.23 17.53 -24.39
C GLU A 24 -9.49 18.22 -23.87
N PHE A 25 -10.58 17.46 -23.69
CA PHE A 25 -11.81 17.97 -23.10
C PHE A 25 -11.64 18.40 -21.65
N PHE A 26 -10.89 17.67 -20.82
CA PHE A 26 -10.67 18.05 -19.42
C PHE A 26 -9.84 19.34 -19.30
N LYS A 27 -8.84 19.57 -20.16
CA LYS A 27 -7.98 20.76 -20.11
C LYS A 27 -8.71 22.10 -20.22
N ILE A 28 -9.88 22.11 -20.84
CA ILE A 28 -10.65 23.34 -21.07
C ILE A 28 -11.69 23.60 -19.96
N LEU A 29 -11.78 22.74 -18.96
CA LEU A 29 -12.76 22.82 -17.87
C LEU A 29 -12.16 23.49 -16.64
N PRO A 30 -12.99 24.14 -15.81
CA PRO A 30 -12.53 24.75 -14.58
C PRO A 30 -12.11 23.72 -13.53
N GLU A 31 -11.12 24.06 -12.73
CA GLU A 31 -10.53 23.25 -11.66
C GLU A 31 -11.57 22.71 -10.66
N ASP A 32 -12.54 23.54 -10.25
CA ASP A 32 -13.60 23.13 -9.31
C ASP A 32 -14.46 21.97 -9.85
N LEU A 33 -14.65 21.92 -11.16
CA LEU A 33 -15.42 20.85 -11.79
C LEU A 33 -14.58 19.57 -11.92
N LEU A 34 -13.29 19.72 -12.20
CA LEU A 34 -12.32 18.62 -12.30
C LEU A 34 -12.09 17.93 -10.96
N ASN A 35 -11.89 18.71 -9.88
CA ASN A 35 -11.74 18.21 -8.51
C ASN A 35 -13.08 17.83 -7.85
N GLY A 36 -14.20 18.02 -8.54
CA GLY A 36 -15.54 17.67 -8.07
C GLY A 36 -16.12 16.50 -8.86
N GLU A 37 -17.16 16.78 -9.65
CA GLU A 37 -17.94 15.74 -10.35
C GLU A 37 -17.15 14.97 -11.41
N LEU A 38 -16.06 15.56 -11.94
CA LEU A 38 -15.27 14.93 -13.00
C LEU A 38 -14.07 14.14 -12.51
N GLU A 39 -13.71 14.22 -11.23
CA GLU A 39 -12.54 13.54 -10.66
C GLU A 39 -12.50 12.04 -11.06
N PRO A 40 -13.60 11.26 -10.92
CA PRO A 40 -13.53 9.83 -11.23
C PRO A 40 -13.16 9.54 -12.68
N TYR A 41 -13.58 10.40 -13.62
CA TYR A 41 -13.31 10.26 -15.05
C TYR A 41 -11.89 10.68 -15.42
N VAL A 42 -11.35 11.69 -14.75
CA VAL A 42 -9.94 12.09 -14.88
C VAL A 42 -9.04 10.98 -14.38
N VAL A 43 -9.34 10.42 -13.20
CA VAL A 43 -8.62 9.27 -12.63
C VAL A 43 -8.71 8.04 -13.54
N GLU A 44 -9.91 7.70 -14.03
CA GLU A 44 -10.11 6.58 -14.96
C GLU A 44 -9.28 6.75 -16.24
N THR A 45 -9.25 7.97 -16.80
CA THR A 45 -8.44 8.27 -17.99
C THR A 45 -6.94 8.15 -17.73
N ALA A 46 -6.45 8.64 -16.58
CA ALA A 46 -5.07 8.48 -16.17
C ALA A 46 -4.69 6.99 -16.01
N GLU A 47 -5.54 6.20 -15.34
CA GLU A 47 -5.35 4.76 -15.21
C GLU A 47 -5.29 4.04 -16.57
N HIS A 48 -6.13 4.42 -17.52
CA HIS A 48 -6.12 3.81 -18.83
C HIS A 48 -4.81 4.05 -19.59
N PHE A 49 -4.29 5.28 -19.61
CA PHE A 49 -2.98 5.56 -20.21
C PHE A 49 -1.85 4.81 -19.49
N ALA A 50 -1.93 4.71 -18.17
CA ALA A 50 -0.97 3.93 -17.40
C ALA A 50 -1.00 2.43 -17.78
N LYS A 51 -2.18 1.81 -17.89
CA LYS A 51 -2.30 0.39 -18.29
C LYS A 51 -1.69 0.12 -19.66
N THR A 52 -1.88 1.02 -20.62
CA THR A 52 -1.30 0.90 -21.97
C THR A 52 0.20 1.18 -22.03
N GLY A 53 0.79 1.66 -20.94
CA GLY A 53 2.24 1.84 -20.78
C GLY A 53 2.72 3.29 -20.91
N ASP A 54 1.82 4.25 -21.09
CA ASP A 54 2.16 5.66 -21.18
C ASP A 54 1.98 6.36 -19.83
N ILE A 55 2.90 6.08 -18.90
CA ILE A 55 2.90 6.72 -17.58
C ILE A 55 3.10 8.23 -17.67
N GLY A 56 3.78 8.74 -18.70
CA GLY A 56 3.97 10.18 -18.90
C GLY A 56 2.65 10.89 -19.16
N LYS A 57 1.84 10.35 -20.07
CA LYS A 57 0.51 10.88 -20.37
C LYS A 57 -0.46 10.68 -19.20
N ALA A 58 -0.39 9.54 -18.51
CA ALA A 58 -1.17 9.31 -17.30
C ALA A 58 -0.91 10.40 -16.23
N LEU A 59 0.35 10.76 -15.99
CA LEU A 59 0.71 11.81 -15.05
C LEU A 59 0.27 13.19 -15.53
N ASN A 60 0.37 13.48 -16.83
CA ASN A 60 -0.17 14.73 -17.39
C ASN A 60 -1.68 14.87 -17.19
N VAL A 61 -2.44 13.77 -17.26
CA VAL A 61 -3.87 13.77 -16.91
C VAL A 61 -4.07 14.00 -15.42
N ALA A 62 -3.27 13.34 -14.57
CA ALA A 62 -3.35 13.53 -13.12
C ALA A 62 -3.10 14.99 -12.70
N TYR A 63 -2.16 15.69 -13.35
CA TYR A 63 -1.86 17.12 -13.13
C TYR A 63 -3.02 18.09 -13.44
N LEU A 64 -4.16 17.61 -13.96
CA LEU A 64 -5.37 18.41 -14.09
C LEU A 64 -6.16 18.51 -12.76
N LEU A 65 -5.80 17.71 -11.78
CA LEU A 65 -6.36 17.72 -10.42
C LEU A 65 -5.37 18.37 -9.46
N ASP A 66 -5.87 18.73 -8.27
CA ASP A 66 -5.11 19.40 -7.22
C ASP A 66 -5.29 18.73 -5.86
N GLY A 67 -4.36 19.00 -4.94
CA GLY A 67 -4.41 18.52 -3.55
C GLY A 67 -4.53 17.00 -3.43
N GLU A 68 -5.48 16.53 -2.61
CA GLU A 68 -5.70 15.10 -2.37
C GLU A 68 -6.18 14.34 -3.62
N HIS A 69 -6.86 15.02 -4.56
CA HIS A 69 -7.34 14.42 -5.81
C HIS A 69 -6.18 14.14 -6.77
N PHE A 70 -5.21 15.06 -6.83
CA PHE A 70 -3.94 14.84 -7.54
C PHE A 70 -3.17 13.65 -6.95
N GLU A 71 -3.00 13.63 -5.63
CA GLU A 71 -2.30 12.55 -4.92
C GLU A 71 -2.92 11.19 -5.25
N TRP A 72 -4.24 11.11 -5.17
CA TRP A 72 -5.00 9.92 -5.52
C TRP A 72 -4.79 9.50 -6.98
N ALA A 73 -4.94 10.43 -7.94
CA ALA A 73 -4.78 10.13 -9.36
C ALA A 73 -3.36 9.64 -9.70
N VAL A 74 -2.33 10.24 -9.10
CA VAL A 74 -0.93 9.80 -9.26
C VAL A 74 -0.75 8.38 -8.72
N TYR A 75 -1.22 8.11 -7.49
CA TYR A 75 -1.14 6.76 -6.93
C TYR A 75 -1.83 5.72 -7.82
N ARG A 76 -3.01 6.04 -8.35
CA ARG A 76 -3.77 5.16 -9.25
C ARG A 76 -3.06 4.93 -10.58
N ALA A 77 -2.48 5.97 -11.18
CA ALA A 77 -1.65 5.85 -12.38
C ALA A 77 -0.45 4.92 -12.17
N PHE A 78 0.32 5.10 -11.09
CA PHE A 78 1.45 4.21 -10.78
C PHE A 78 0.99 2.77 -10.50
N SER A 79 -0.07 2.61 -9.72
CA SER A 79 -0.63 1.29 -9.42
C SER A 79 -1.05 0.56 -10.69
N ALA A 80 -1.75 1.26 -11.60
CA ALA A 80 -2.22 0.73 -12.87
C ALA A 80 -1.07 0.46 -13.86
N TYR A 81 -0.04 1.30 -13.89
CA TYR A 81 1.15 1.10 -14.74
C TYR A 81 1.92 -0.16 -14.37
N LEU A 82 1.96 -0.45 -13.06
CA LEU A 82 2.55 -1.65 -12.46
C LEU A 82 1.52 -2.79 -12.30
N TRP A 83 0.32 -2.64 -12.87
CA TRP A 83 -0.73 -3.65 -12.89
C TRP A 83 -0.68 -4.38 -14.23
N GLU A 84 -0.63 -5.72 -14.17
CA GLU A 84 -0.53 -6.65 -15.30
C GLU A 84 0.82 -6.69 -16.05
N GLY A 85 1.42 -7.89 -16.07
CA GLY A 85 2.74 -8.14 -16.61
C GLY A 85 3.85 -7.67 -15.68
N LYS A 86 4.71 -8.58 -15.22
CA LYS A 86 5.94 -8.25 -14.49
C LYS A 86 6.95 -7.62 -15.46
N SER A 87 6.64 -6.44 -15.99
CA SER A 87 7.54 -5.72 -16.89
C SER A 87 8.59 -5.00 -16.08
N THR A 88 9.78 -5.58 -16.09
CA THR A 88 11.01 -5.02 -15.51
C THR A 88 11.31 -3.62 -16.07
N GLU A 89 11.05 -3.38 -17.36
CA GLU A 89 11.15 -2.06 -17.99
C GLU A 89 10.19 -1.02 -17.36
N ARG A 90 8.91 -1.38 -17.19
CA ARG A 90 7.95 -0.50 -16.51
C ARG A 90 8.36 -0.23 -15.07
N ALA A 91 8.87 -1.23 -14.35
CA ALA A 91 9.34 -1.04 -12.98
C ALA A 91 10.56 -0.10 -12.89
N ARG A 92 11.54 -0.21 -13.80
CA ARG A 92 12.65 0.75 -13.92
C ARG A 92 12.13 2.16 -14.14
N ARG A 93 11.22 2.33 -15.10
CA ARG A 93 10.66 3.64 -15.42
C ARG A 93 9.87 4.23 -14.26
N ALA A 94 9.09 3.41 -13.56
CA ALA A 94 8.38 3.83 -12.36
C ALA A 94 9.36 4.22 -11.23
N LEU A 95 10.48 3.51 -11.09
CA LEU A 95 11.53 3.84 -10.13
C LEU A 95 12.18 5.19 -10.42
N GLU A 96 12.40 5.53 -11.69
CA GLU A 96 12.88 6.86 -12.07
C GLU A 96 11.90 7.95 -11.68
N LEU A 97 10.60 7.70 -11.85
CA LEU A 97 9.53 8.70 -11.66
C LEU A 97 8.91 8.73 -10.25
N HIS A 98 9.31 7.83 -9.35
CA HIS A 98 8.67 7.66 -8.03
C HIS A 98 8.62 8.93 -7.17
N TYR A 99 9.50 9.92 -7.43
CA TYR A 99 9.54 11.19 -6.71
C TYR A 99 8.27 12.03 -6.90
N ILE A 100 7.50 11.78 -7.97
CA ILE A 100 6.24 12.47 -8.30
C ILE A 100 5.12 12.12 -7.31
N ILE A 101 5.16 10.94 -6.70
CA ILE A 101 4.16 10.51 -5.72
C ILE A 101 4.29 11.39 -4.47
N PRO A 102 3.30 12.20 -4.07
CA PRO A 102 3.50 13.14 -2.96
C PRO A 102 3.41 12.43 -1.61
N ASP A 103 2.36 11.63 -1.44
CA ASP A 103 2.05 10.96 -0.19
C ASP A 103 3.10 9.88 0.16
N PRO A 104 3.69 9.92 1.37
CA PRO A 104 4.68 8.93 1.79
C PRO A 104 4.16 7.50 1.89
N GLU A 105 2.90 7.28 2.25
CA GLU A 105 2.32 5.93 2.38
C GLU A 105 2.19 5.28 1.01
N ASP A 106 1.58 6.00 0.06
CA ASP A 106 1.42 5.55 -1.32
C ASP A 106 2.78 5.33 -2.00
N LYS A 107 3.73 6.24 -1.78
CA LYS A 107 5.09 6.10 -2.30
C LYS A 107 5.77 4.84 -1.81
N VAL A 108 5.64 4.51 -0.52
CA VAL A 108 6.17 3.25 0.01
C VAL A 108 5.49 2.05 -0.62
N GLY A 109 4.16 2.10 -0.79
CA GLY A 109 3.39 1.06 -1.48
C GLY A 109 3.92 0.78 -2.89
N ILE A 110 4.15 1.85 -3.68
CA ILE A 110 4.69 1.75 -5.04
C ILE A 110 6.15 1.27 -5.05
N LEU A 111 7.03 1.80 -4.20
CA LEU A 111 8.44 1.35 -4.13
C LEU A 111 8.56 -0.14 -3.73
N ARG A 112 7.69 -0.61 -2.82
CA ARG A 112 7.59 -2.04 -2.48
C ARG A 112 7.17 -2.87 -3.69
N ARG A 113 6.23 -2.39 -4.50
CA ARG A 113 5.75 -3.08 -5.70
C ARG A 113 6.81 -3.12 -6.79
N ILE A 114 7.51 -2.00 -7.02
CA ILE A 114 8.66 -1.91 -7.92
C ILE A 114 9.73 -2.94 -7.55
N ALA A 115 10.10 -3.02 -6.27
CA ALA A 115 11.07 -4.02 -5.80
C ALA A 115 10.63 -5.46 -6.11
N GLY A 116 9.33 -5.75 -5.97
CA GLY A 116 8.76 -7.06 -6.29
C GLY A 116 8.78 -7.42 -7.78
N ILE A 117 8.59 -6.42 -8.67
CA ILE A 117 8.65 -6.64 -10.12
C ILE A 117 10.10 -6.81 -10.58
N LEU A 118 11.01 -5.95 -10.13
CA LEU A 118 12.43 -6.03 -10.46
C LEU A 118 13.05 -7.35 -9.96
N GLY A 119 12.66 -7.81 -8.77
CA GLY A 119 12.89 -9.17 -8.31
C GLY A 119 14.35 -9.62 -8.38
N LYS A 120 14.53 -10.90 -8.74
CA LYS A 120 15.86 -11.51 -9.00
C LYS A 120 16.43 -11.13 -10.37
N GLU A 121 15.63 -10.56 -11.27
CA GLU A 121 16.10 -10.09 -12.58
C GLU A 121 17.00 -8.85 -12.45
N GLU A 122 16.66 -7.95 -11.53
CA GLU A 122 17.41 -6.73 -11.25
C GLU A 122 17.59 -6.48 -9.75
N PRO A 123 18.39 -7.33 -9.07
CA PRO A 123 18.47 -7.33 -7.60
C PRO A 123 18.98 -6.01 -7.04
N GLU A 124 19.91 -5.33 -7.71
CA GLU A 124 20.46 -4.06 -7.24
C GLU A 124 19.42 -2.93 -7.28
N LEU A 125 18.62 -2.85 -8.34
CA LEU A 125 17.52 -1.87 -8.41
C LEU A 125 16.39 -2.23 -7.45
N ALA A 126 16.10 -3.51 -7.26
CA ALA A 126 15.11 -3.97 -6.29
C ALA A 126 15.51 -3.57 -4.85
N ARG A 127 16.77 -3.80 -4.48
CA ARG A 127 17.35 -3.36 -3.19
C ARG A 127 17.36 -1.85 -3.04
N MET A 128 17.69 -1.12 -4.11
CA MET A 128 17.61 0.34 -4.10
C MET A 128 16.18 0.83 -3.82
N SER A 129 15.19 0.23 -4.49
CA SER A 129 13.77 0.54 -4.28
C SER A 129 13.32 0.27 -2.84
N LEU A 130 13.76 -0.85 -2.25
CA LEU A 130 13.51 -1.17 -0.84
C LEU A 130 14.14 -0.13 0.11
N ARG A 131 15.41 0.22 -0.10
CA ARG A 131 16.10 1.21 0.74
C ARG A 131 15.42 2.58 0.68
N LEU A 132 14.94 2.99 -0.50
CA LEU A 132 14.14 4.20 -0.67
C LEU A 132 12.81 4.09 0.09
N GLY A 133 12.10 2.96 -0.05
CA GLY A 133 10.86 2.67 0.66
C GLY A 133 11.04 2.77 2.18
N ILE A 134 12.09 2.15 2.73
CA ILE A 134 12.43 2.24 4.17
C ILE A 134 12.67 3.70 4.58
N GLY A 135 13.35 4.49 3.75
CA GLY A 135 13.57 5.90 3.99
C GLY A 135 12.27 6.72 4.06
N TRP A 136 11.33 6.44 3.17
CA TRP A 136 10.03 7.11 3.11
C TRP A 136 9.05 6.65 4.19
N ALA A 137 9.07 5.37 4.57
CA ALA A 137 8.24 4.84 5.65
C ALA A 137 8.44 5.61 6.96
N ARG A 138 9.69 6.03 7.25
CA ARG A 138 10.02 6.86 8.43
C ARG A 138 9.30 8.22 8.45
N ARG A 139 8.85 8.72 7.30
CA ARG A 139 8.16 10.02 7.15
C ARG A 139 6.65 9.91 7.33
N ILE A 140 6.09 8.70 7.42
CA ILE A 140 4.66 8.49 7.66
C ILE A 140 4.34 8.88 9.11
N ASN A 141 3.51 9.90 9.32
CA ASN A 141 3.25 10.47 10.65
C ASN A 141 2.45 9.52 11.55
N LYS A 142 1.46 8.83 11.00
CA LYS A 142 0.59 7.93 11.75
C LYS A 142 1.34 6.63 12.06
N ARG A 143 1.41 6.27 13.34
CA ARG A 143 2.16 5.09 13.81
C ARG A 143 1.66 3.78 13.20
N ALA A 144 0.34 3.62 13.08
CA ALA A 144 -0.28 2.42 12.49
C ALA A 144 0.19 2.25 11.03
N ASP A 145 0.03 3.29 10.23
CA ASP A 145 0.35 3.27 8.80
C ASP A 145 1.86 3.11 8.58
N ARG A 146 2.68 3.71 9.45
CA ARG A 146 4.13 3.49 9.46
C ARG A 146 4.51 2.04 9.74
N TYR A 147 3.84 1.41 10.70
CA TYR A 147 4.05 -0.01 11.00
C TYR A 147 3.67 -0.89 9.81
N ASP A 148 2.51 -0.65 9.19
CA ASP A 148 2.05 -1.37 8.01
C ASP A 148 3.02 -1.25 6.83
N ALA A 149 3.54 -0.03 6.62
CA ALA A 149 4.54 0.25 5.61
C ALA A 149 5.82 -0.56 5.86
N PHE A 150 6.31 -0.61 7.10
CA PHE A 150 7.47 -1.41 7.47
C PHE A 150 7.21 -2.92 7.35
N GLU A 151 6.04 -3.39 7.75
CA GLU A 151 5.65 -4.80 7.60
C GLU A 151 5.62 -5.19 6.12
N GLY A 152 5.02 -4.37 5.26
CA GLY A 152 5.01 -4.60 3.82
C GLY A 152 6.41 -4.64 3.21
N LEU A 153 7.30 -3.72 3.61
CA LEU A 153 8.69 -3.71 3.17
C LEU A 153 9.49 -4.91 3.71
N TYR A 154 9.19 -5.37 4.93
CA TYR A 154 9.82 -6.55 5.53
C TYR A 154 9.58 -7.78 4.66
N TRP A 155 8.31 -8.07 4.34
CA TRP A 155 7.96 -9.25 3.53
C TRP A 155 8.62 -9.22 2.16
N ARG A 156 8.73 -8.03 1.55
CA ARG A 156 9.41 -7.89 0.26
C ARG A 156 10.93 -8.04 0.37
N ALA A 157 11.55 -7.52 1.43
CA ALA A 157 12.98 -7.69 1.67
C ALA A 157 13.35 -9.16 1.91
N GLU A 158 12.53 -9.86 2.68
CA GLU A 158 12.71 -11.29 2.94
C GLU A 158 12.63 -12.13 1.65
N GLU A 159 11.65 -11.85 0.78
CA GLU A 159 11.53 -12.53 -0.53
C GLU A 159 12.76 -12.35 -1.44
N LEU A 160 13.40 -11.18 -1.36
CA LEU A 160 14.60 -10.87 -2.12
C LEU A 160 15.89 -11.34 -1.40
N GLU A 161 15.76 -12.01 -0.27
CA GLU A 161 16.86 -12.42 0.61
C GLU A 161 17.76 -11.22 0.99
N ASP A 162 17.19 -10.02 1.04
CA ASP A 162 17.87 -8.79 1.44
C ASP A 162 17.85 -8.65 2.97
N TRP A 163 18.66 -9.48 3.61
CA TRP A 163 18.81 -9.53 5.07
C TRP A 163 19.33 -8.21 5.66
N GLU A 164 20.00 -7.37 4.88
CA GLU A 164 20.41 -6.03 5.32
C GLU A 164 19.18 -5.14 5.51
N SER A 165 18.28 -5.11 4.53
CA SER A 165 17.01 -4.38 4.65
C SER A 165 16.12 -4.93 5.75
N VAL A 166 16.03 -6.25 5.92
CA VAL A 166 15.31 -6.89 7.04
C VAL A 166 15.86 -6.40 8.38
N ARG A 167 17.20 -6.45 8.57
CA ARG A 167 17.86 -5.95 9.78
C ARG A 167 17.55 -4.49 10.03
N ARG A 168 17.61 -3.66 8.98
CA ARG A 168 17.35 -2.23 9.08
C ARG A 168 15.91 -1.94 9.49
N ILE A 169 14.94 -2.66 8.94
CA ILE A 169 13.52 -2.52 9.31
C ILE A 169 13.34 -2.89 10.78
N CYS A 170 13.87 -4.03 11.22
CA CYS A 170 13.76 -4.46 12.61
C CYS A 170 14.31 -3.43 13.60
N LYS A 171 15.46 -2.81 13.28
CA LYS A 171 16.09 -1.77 14.11
C LYS A 171 15.36 -0.42 14.09
N LEU A 172 14.56 -0.14 13.06
CA LEU A 172 13.80 1.11 12.92
C LEU A 172 12.42 1.07 13.59
N LEU A 173 11.90 -0.12 13.84
CA LEU A 173 10.67 -0.30 14.60
C LEU A 173 10.91 0.00 16.09
N ASP A 174 9.95 0.67 16.71
CA ASP A 174 9.92 0.78 18.18
C ASP A 174 9.68 -0.60 18.82
N ASP A 175 9.94 -0.75 20.13
CA ASP A 175 9.86 -2.06 20.80
C ASP A 175 8.51 -2.76 20.62
N ARG A 176 7.41 -1.98 20.58
CA ARG A 176 6.06 -2.55 20.39
C ARG A 176 5.84 -3.00 18.95
N GLY A 177 6.24 -2.19 17.96
CA GLY A 177 6.18 -2.55 16.55
C GLY A 177 7.09 -3.74 16.23
N ARG A 178 8.32 -3.76 16.77
CA ARG A 178 9.24 -4.90 16.62
C ARG A 178 8.61 -6.16 17.20
N ARG A 179 8.07 -6.08 18.42
CA ARG A 179 7.39 -7.20 19.06
C ARG A 179 6.21 -7.71 18.24
N GLU A 180 5.38 -6.81 17.72
CA GLU A 180 4.24 -7.17 16.87
C GLU A 180 4.69 -7.87 15.58
N LEU A 181 5.70 -7.33 14.88
CA LEU A 181 6.25 -7.94 13.67
C LEU A 181 6.80 -9.33 13.95
N VAL A 182 7.62 -9.47 15.01
CA VAL A 182 8.25 -10.76 15.35
C VAL A 182 7.21 -11.80 15.75
N MET A 183 6.23 -11.43 16.57
CA MET A 183 5.15 -12.34 16.97
C MET A 183 4.30 -12.78 15.77
N ASP A 184 3.99 -11.85 14.86
CA ASP A 184 3.22 -12.18 13.65
C ASP A 184 4.00 -13.08 12.68
N VAL A 185 5.30 -12.82 12.49
CA VAL A 185 6.14 -13.55 11.53
C VAL A 185 6.49 -14.94 12.06
N LEU A 186 6.81 -15.06 13.36
CA LEU A 186 7.17 -16.33 13.97
C LEU A 186 5.96 -17.15 14.46
N ASP A 187 4.74 -16.60 14.34
CA ASP A 187 3.49 -17.14 14.89
C ASP A 187 3.58 -17.47 16.39
N LEU A 188 4.07 -16.50 17.17
CA LEU A 188 4.18 -16.61 18.63
C LEU A 188 2.87 -16.23 19.32
N ASP A 189 2.59 -16.89 20.45
CA ASP A 189 1.45 -16.60 21.30
C ASP A 189 1.73 -15.45 22.28
N GLU A 190 0.66 -14.87 22.83
CA GLU A 190 0.78 -13.84 23.87
C GLU A 190 1.45 -14.40 25.14
N GLY A 191 2.69 -13.96 25.39
CA GLY A 191 3.49 -14.38 26.55
C GLY A 191 4.81 -15.03 26.18
N ASP A 192 4.95 -15.44 24.92
CA ASP A 192 6.19 -16.03 24.42
C ASP A 192 7.37 -15.04 24.51
N PRO A 193 8.59 -15.55 24.75
CA PRO A 193 9.80 -14.76 24.66
C PRO A 193 9.97 -14.27 23.22
N VAL A 194 10.17 -12.97 23.08
CA VAL A 194 10.30 -12.33 21.77
C VAL A 194 11.78 -12.14 21.49
N PRO A 195 12.34 -12.80 20.47
CA PRO A 195 13.76 -12.68 20.14
C PRO A 195 14.14 -11.24 19.80
N ASP A 196 15.41 -10.92 20.00
CA ASP A 196 15.95 -9.66 19.51
C ASP A 196 16.06 -9.65 17.98
N CYS A 197 16.49 -8.53 17.39
CA CYS A 197 16.56 -8.43 15.93
C CYS A 197 17.52 -9.43 15.28
N GLU A 198 18.68 -9.70 15.87
CA GLU A 198 19.65 -10.60 15.24
C GLU A 198 19.22 -12.06 15.42
N GLU A 199 18.70 -12.43 16.59
CA GLU A 199 18.09 -13.74 16.84
C GLU A 199 16.91 -14.00 15.90
N PHE A 200 16.01 -13.02 15.75
CA PHE A 200 14.87 -13.09 14.84
C PHE A 200 15.32 -13.35 13.38
N ILE A 201 16.34 -12.62 12.93
CA ILE A 201 16.88 -12.77 11.57
C ILE A 201 17.51 -14.15 11.39
N GLU A 202 18.26 -14.65 12.37
CA GLU A 202 18.87 -15.97 12.31
C GLU A 202 17.82 -17.09 12.24
N ILE A 203 16.79 -17.02 13.09
CA ILE A 203 15.65 -17.95 13.06
C ILE A 203 14.98 -17.93 11.67
N ARG A 204 14.80 -16.75 11.07
CA ARG A 204 14.16 -16.61 9.76
C ARG A 204 15.03 -17.13 8.63
N ARG A 205 16.33 -16.84 8.64
CA ARG A 205 17.28 -17.33 7.65
C ARG A 205 17.34 -18.86 7.63
N ASN A 206 17.34 -19.50 8.80
CA ASN A 206 17.33 -20.96 8.91
C ASN A 206 16.01 -21.59 8.44
N ARG A 207 14.89 -20.84 8.50
CA ARG A 207 13.57 -21.30 8.03
C ARG A 207 13.30 -21.00 6.55
N SER A 208 14.06 -20.12 5.89
CA SER A 208 13.80 -19.75 4.49
C SER A 208 14.38 -20.72 3.47
N GLU A 209 15.20 -21.69 3.90
CA GLU A 209 15.75 -22.73 3.03
C GLU A 209 14.71 -23.80 2.65
N ASP A 210 13.56 -23.83 3.33
CA ASP A 210 12.39 -24.66 2.98
C ASP A 210 11.34 -23.78 2.26
N GLU A 211 11.33 -23.78 0.92
CA GLU A 211 10.31 -23.07 0.13
C GLU A 211 8.91 -23.69 0.32
N ASP A 212 8.12 -23.12 1.23
CA ASP A 212 6.76 -23.57 1.53
C ASP A 212 5.71 -22.83 0.66
N ALA A 213 4.97 -23.58 -0.17
CA ALA A 213 3.88 -23.09 -1.00
C ALA A 213 2.82 -22.29 -0.22
N LEU A 214 2.64 -22.58 1.07
CA LEU A 214 1.74 -21.83 1.95
C LEU A 214 2.27 -20.41 2.24
N GLY A 215 3.58 -20.19 2.24
CA GLY A 215 4.18 -18.86 2.36
C GLY A 215 3.85 -17.96 1.16
N ILE A 216 3.81 -18.53 -0.05
CA ILE A 216 3.40 -17.83 -1.27
C ILE A 216 1.92 -17.40 -1.16
N LEU A 217 1.05 -18.27 -0.65
CA LEU A 217 -0.36 -17.95 -0.45
C LEU A 217 -0.54 -16.81 0.55
N ILE A 218 0.12 -16.86 1.71
CA ILE A 218 0.08 -15.81 2.73
C ILE A 218 0.47 -14.46 2.15
N ARG A 219 1.52 -14.43 1.32
CA ARG A 219 2.03 -13.22 0.67
C ARG A 219 0.99 -12.58 -0.25
N VAL A 220 0.37 -13.35 -1.15
CA VAL A 220 -0.64 -12.83 -2.09
C VAL A 220 -1.82 -12.23 -1.31
N TYR A 221 -2.24 -12.87 -0.23
CA TYR A 221 -3.31 -12.36 0.62
C TYR A 221 -2.92 -11.08 1.37
N LYS A 222 -1.68 -10.96 1.86
CA LYS A 222 -1.20 -9.72 2.49
C LYS A 222 -1.03 -8.57 1.51
N GLU A 223 -0.67 -8.84 0.26
CA GLU A 223 -0.55 -7.81 -0.78
C GLU A 223 -1.90 -7.13 -1.07
N HIS A 224 -2.99 -7.90 -1.02
CA HIS A 224 -4.36 -7.44 -1.24
C HIS A 224 -5.18 -7.29 0.05
N GLU A 225 -4.52 -7.17 1.22
CA GLU A 225 -5.20 -7.21 2.53
C GLU A 225 -6.37 -6.22 2.62
N ARG A 226 -6.15 -4.95 2.22
CA ARG A 226 -7.17 -3.90 2.31
C ARG A 226 -8.40 -4.21 1.47
N GLU A 227 -8.19 -4.72 0.26
CA GLU A 227 -9.25 -5.10 -0.68
C GLU A 227 -10.01 -6.33 -0.19
N LEU A 228 -9.29 -7.31 0.37
CA LEU A 228 -9.86 -8.52 0.94
C LEU A 228 -10.68 -8.24 2.21
N LEU A 229 -10.21 -7.35 3.09
CA LEU A 229 -10.97 -6.93 4.27
C LEU A 229 -12.23 -6.15 3.87
N ARG A 230 -12.11 -5.20 2.94
CA ARG A 230 -13.26 -4.44 2.42
C ARG A 230 -14.31 -5.34 1.77
N SER A 231 -13.90 -6.31 0.94
CA SER A 231 -14.84 -7.24 0.29
C SER A 231 -15.62 -8.12 1.27
N ARG A 232 -15.08 -8.34 2.47
CA ARG A 232 -15.75 -9.07 3.57
C ARG A 232 -16.47 -8.15 4.57
N GLY A 233 -16.64 -6.87 4.25
CA GLY A 233 -17.31 -5.90 5.12
C GLY A 233 -16.52 -5.57 6.40
N VAL A 234 -15.23 -5.88 6.44
CA VAL A 234 -14.34 -5.58 7.57
C VAL A 234 -13.59 -4.29 7.28
N ASN A 235 -13.54 -3.38 8.27
CA ASN A 235 -12.81 -2.12 8.12
C ASN A 235 -11.28 -2.38 8.13
N PRO A 236 -10.56 -2.15 7.02
CA PRO A 236 -9.13 -2.43 6.92
C PRO A 236 -8.25 -1.53 7.80
N TYR A 237 -8.78 -0.41 8.29
CA TYR A 237 -8.06 0.47 9.21
C TYR A 237 -8.13 -0.02 10.66
N LEU A 238 -9.12 -0.86 10.98
CA LEU A 238 -9.34 -1.38 12.35
C LEU A 238 -8.85 -2.82 12.51
N TYR A 239 -8.75 -3.55 11.40
CA TYR A 239 -8.42 -4.97 11.35
C TYR A 239 -7.31 -5.23 10.34
N LYS A 240 -6.54 -6.29 10.57
CA LYS A 240 -5.55 -6.86 9.65
C LYS A 240 -5.79 -8.35 9.49
N LEU A 241 -5.29 -8.96 8.41
CA LEU A 241 -5.35 -10.40 8.19
C LEU A 241 -4.15 -11.07 8.86
N LYS A 242 -4.40 -11.81 9.94
CA LYS A 242 -3.42 -12.74 10.50
C LYS A 242 -3.56 -14.07 9.77
N ALA A 243 -2.48 -14.52 9.15
CA ALA A 243 -2.40 -15.87 8.61
C ALA A 243 -1.90 -16.83 9.69
N ARG A 244 -2.54 -17.99 9.80
CA ARG A 244 -2.09 -19.09 10.64
C ARG A 244 -1.91 -20.33 9.78
N LYS A 245 -0.75 -20.98 9.87
CA LYS A 245 -0.53 -22.27 9.23
C LYS A 245 -1.17 -23.36 10.08
N THR A 246 -1.93 -24.24 9.44
CA THR A 246 -2.61 -25.39 10.04
C THR A 246 -2.25 -26.65 9.26
N GLU A 247 -2.53 -27.83 9.81
CA GLU A 247 -2.32 -29.10 9.09
C GLU A 247 -3.06 -29.14 7.74
N ASP A 248 -4.22 -28.46 7.64
CA ASP A 248 -5.04 -28.38 6.42
C ASP A 248 -4.67 -27.23 5.45
N GLY A 249 -3.59 -26.47 5.72
CA GLY A 249 -3.16 -25.34 4.87
C GLY A 249 -3.01 -24.02 5.65
N VAL A 250 -3.56 -22.92 5.12
CA VAL A 250 -3.50 -21.59 5.76
C VAL A 250 -4.89 -21.04 5.99
N GLN A 251 -5.14 -20.62 7.24
CA GLN A 251 -6.34 -19.88 7.60
C GLN A 251 -6.02 -18.40 7.81
N PHE A 252 -6.86 -17.52 7.29
CA PHE A 252 -6.74 -16.08 7.46
C PHE A 252 -7.84 -15.57 8.38
N TYR A 253 -7.44 -14.94 9.49
CA TYR A 253 -8.34 -14.33 10.44
C TYR A 253 -8.24 -12.82 10.39
N ALA A 254 -9.38 -12.13 10.38
CA ALA A 254 -9.39 -10.69 10.62
C ALA A 254 -9.17 -10.43 12.11
N VAL A 255 -7.96 -10.03 12.48
CA VAL A 255 -7.61 -9.68 13.85
C VAL A 255 -7.63 -8.17 14.01
N ARG A 256 -8.06 -7.68 15.18
CA ARG A 256 -8.01 -6.25 15.47
C ARG A 256 -6.57 -5.79 15.48
N ARG A 257 -6.30 -4.67 14.81
CA ARG A 257 -5.02 -3.98 14.94
C ARG A 257 -4.87 -3.55 16.41
N PRO A 258 -3.70 -3.72 17.05
CA PRO A 258 -3.55 -3.44 18.47
C PRO A 258 -3.72 -1.95 18.85
N ILE A 259 -3.67 -1.04 17.87
CA ILE A 259 -4.06 0.37 18.06
C ILE A 259 -5.57 0.51 18.25
N THR A 260 -6.38 -0.37 17.66
CA THR A 260 -7.83 -0.40 17.84
C THR A 260 -8.21 -0.67 19.29
N VAL A 261 -7.45 -1.50 20.01
CA VAL A 261 -7.66 -1.72 21.45
C VAL A 261 -7.38 -0.45 22.24
N ALA A 262 -6.31 0.28 21.94
CA ALA A 262 -6.01 1.56 22.59
C ALA A 262 -7.05 2.64 22.28
N VAL A 263 -7.54 2.71 21.04
CA VAL A 263 -8.60 3.64 20.62
C VAL A 263 -9.94 3.27 21.28
N LEU A 264 -10.29 1.99 21.36
CA LEU A 264 -11.47 1.52 22.10
C LEU A 264 -11.38 1.85 23.59
N LEU A 265 -10.24 1.61 24.22
CA LEU A 265 -10.01 1.96 25.62
C LEU A 265 -10.11 3.48 25.83
N TYR A 266 -9.55 4.28 24.93
CA TYR A 266 -9.67 5.74 24.96
C TYR A 266 -11.12 6.23 24.79
N LEU A 267 -11.87 5.66 23.82
CA LEU A 267 -13.28 5.99 23.62
C LEU A 267 -14.16 5.54 24.80
N LEU A 268 -13.87 4.39 25.40
CA LEU A 268 -14.54 3.89 26.60
C LEU A 268 -14.25 4.78 27.83
N ASP A 269 -13.01 5.25 27.99
CA ASP A 269 -12.63 6.20 29.04
C ASP A 269 -13.33 7.56 28.84
N LYS A 270 -13.40 8.05 27.60
CA LYS A 270 -14.11 9.28 27.26
C LYS A 270 -15.63 9.16 27.48
N GLY A 271 -16.22 8.01 27.14
CA GLY A 271 -17.63 7.70 27.42
C GLY A 271 -17.92 7.62 28.92
N ARG A 272 -17.04 6.99 29.71
CA ARG A 272 -17.13 6.97 31.18
C ARG A 272 -17.09 8.37 31.78
N LYS A 273 -16.18 9.23 31.32
CA LYS A 273 -16.06 10.63 31.77
C LYS A 273 -17.29 11.50 31.45
N ILE A 274 -18.00 11.20 30.35
CA ILE A 274 -19.24 11.89 30.00
C ILE A 274 -20.39 11.43 30.90
N LEU A 275 -20.53 10.11 31.12
CA LEU A 275 -21.59 9.54 31.96
C LEU A 275 -21.44 9.91 33.45
N THR A 276 -20.21 10.04 33.93
CA THR A 276 -19.93 10.48 35.32
C THR A 276 -20.09 11.99 35.53
N ARG A 277 -20.00 12.82 34.48
CA ARG A 277 -20.33 14.25 34.54
C ARG A 277 -21.82 14.55 34.42
N GLY A 278 -22.62 13.62 33.88
CA GLY A 278 -24.08 13.76 33.77
C GLY A 278 -24.85 13.31 35.01
N SER A 279 -24.16 12.91 36.08
CA SER A 279 -24.74 12.41 37.34
C SER A 279 -24.36 13.29 38.55
N SER A 280 -23.95 14.55 38.30
CA SER A 280 -23.72 15.58 39.32
C SER A 280 -24.83 16.62 39.30
#